data_AF-A0A1V4PS03-F1
#
_entry.id   AF-A0A1V4PS03-F1
#
_cell.length_a   1.000
_cell.length_b   1.000
_cell.length_c   1.000
_cell.angle_alpha   90.00
_cell.angle_beta   90.00
_cell.angle_gamma   90.00
#
_symmetry.space_group_name_H-M   'P 1'
#
loop_
_entity.id
_entity.type
_entity.pdbx_description
1 polymer ?
#
loop_
_entity_poly.entity_id
_entity_poly.type
_entity_poly.pdbx_seq_one_letter_code
_entity_poly.pdbx_strand_id
1 'polypeptide(L)'
;MIIAGVIFAGLAALLHVYIWILESFRWTAPRTRATFGTSAEEAETTKLMAFNQGFYNLFLAIVTFVGVAFTISGGTRVGAALLFAGVGSMLAAAAVLLASAPDKARSAVTQGALPLVAVALLAIGFST
;
A
#
# COMPACT_ATOMS: atom_id res chain seq x y z
N MET A 1 -19.67 4.61 8.29
CA MET A 1 -18.29 4.06 8.33
C MET A 1 -17.52 4.21 7.02
N ILE A 2 -18.22 4.28 5.87
CA ILE A 2 -17.61 4.48 4.55
C ILE A 2 -16.68 5.69 4.48
N ILE A 3 -17.09 6.88 4.96
CA ILE A 3 -16.27 8.10 4.90
C ILE A 3 -14.93 7.89 5.61
N ALA A 4 -14.95 7.35 6.83
CA ALA A 4 -13.73 7.06 7.57
C ALA A 4 -12.87 6.00 6.84
N GLY A 5 -13.49 4.94 6.32
CA GLY A 5 -12.79 3.91 5.52
C GLY A 5 -12.11 4.48 4.28
N VAL A 6 -12.78 5.40 3.57
CA VAL A 6 -12.24 6.12 2.40
C VAL A 6 -11.04 7.01 2.79
N ILE A 7 -11.10 7.70 3.93
CA ILE A 7 -9.98 8.50 4.43
C ILE A 7 -8.76 7.60 4.68
N PHE A 8 -8.93 6.50 5.41
CA PHE A 8 -7.83 5.56 5.66
C PHE A 8 -7.31 4.90 4.38
N ALA A 9 -8.18 4.60 3.41
CA ALA A 9 -7.77 4.09 2.11
C ALA A 9 -6.94 5.13 1.32
N GLY A 10 -7.34 6.40 1.34
CA GLY A 10 -6.56 7.48 0.75
C GLY A 10 -5.18 7.65 1.41
N LEU A 11 -5.12 7.58 2.74
CA LEU A 11 -3.84 7.61 3.47
C LEU A 11 -2.95 6.40 3.13
N ALA A 12 -3.52 5.20 3.01
CA ALA A 12 -2.80 4.01 2.57
C ALA A 12 -2.24 4.18 1.16
N ALA A 13 -3.04 4.69 0.22
CA ALA A 13 -2.60 4.98 -1.14
C ALA A 13 -1.47 6.01 -1.18
N LEU A 14 -1.56 7.10 -0.41
CA LEU A 14 -0.49 8.09 -0.30
C LEU A 14 0.81 7.49 0.26
N LEU A 15 0.73 6.62 1.26
CA LEU A 15 1.89 5.89 1.77
C LEU A 15 2.53 5.03 0.68
N HIS A 16 1.73 4.34 -0.14
CA HIS A 16 2.24 3.50 -1.23
C HIS A 16 2.84 4.32 -2.38
N VAL A 17 2.33 5.53 -2.65
CA VAL A 17 3.00 6.50 -3.55
C VAL A 17 4.35 6.91 -2.97
N TYR A 18 4.45 7.14 -1.66
CA TYR A 18 5.73 7.42 -1.02
C TYR A 18 6.71 6.25 -1.13
N ILE A 19 6.24 5.01 -0.90
CA ILE A 19 7.04 3.78 -1.07
C ILE A 19 7.51 3.64 -2.52
N TRP A 20 6.64 3.87 -3.51
CA TRP A 20 7.01 3.90 -4.92
C TRP A 20 8.15 4.89 -5.19
N ILE A 21 8.11 6.10 -4.62
CA ILE A 21 9.19 7.08 -4.78
C ILE A 21 10.51 6.53 -4.24
N LEU A 22 10.46 5.86 -3.07
CA LEU A 22 11.64 5.25 -2.47
C LEU A 22 12.19 4.12 -3.34
N GLU A 23 11.34 3.22 -3.80
CA GLU A 23 11.72 2.01 -4.53
C GLU A 23 12.14 2.28 -5.99
N SER A 24 11.47 3.21 -6.69
CA SER A 24 11.75 3.47 -8.10
C SER A 24 12.81 4.55 -8.34
N PHE A 25 12.92 5.56 -7.48
CA PHE A 25 13.86 6.67 -7.71
C PHE A 25 14.97 6.77 -6.69
N ARG A 26 14.76 6.29 -5.47
CA ARG A 26 15.70 6.51 -4.35
C ARG A 26 16.24 5.23 -3.75
N TRP A 27 16.10 4.08 -4.42
CA TRP A 27 16.41 2.77 -3.84
C TRP A 27 17.83 2.69 -3.27
N THR A 28 18.80 3.20 -4.03
CA THR A 28 20.21 3.16 -3.66
C THR A 28 20.62 4.34 -2.78
N ALA A 29 19.72 5.24 -2.36
CA ALA A 29 20.05 6.34 -1.47
C ALA A 29 20.26 5.87 -0.01
N PRO A 30 21.21 6.44 0.75
CA PRO A 30 21.53 5.98 2.12
C PRO A 30 20.32 5.93 3.07
N ARG A 31 19.43 6.94 2.99
CA ARG A 31 18.21 6.98 3.81
C ARG A 31 17.23 5.88 3.45
N THR A 32 17.05 5.59 2.16
CA THR A 32 16.17 4.51 1.70
C THR A 32 16.70 3.16 2.14
N ARG A 33 18.00 2.91 1.94
CA ARG A 33 18.65 1.70 2.43
C ARG A 33 18.47 1.48 3.92
N ALA A 34 18.58 2.54 4.74
CA ALA A 34 18.32 2.46 6.18
C ALA A 34 16.85 2.09 6.49
N THR A 35 15.89 2.60 5.72
CA THR A 35 14.46 2.26 5.86
C THR A 35 14.19 0.79 5.54
N PHE A 36 14.78 0.25 4.47
CA PHE A 36 14.56 -1.12 4.00
C PHE A 36 15.53 -2.14 4.63
N GLY A 37 16.56 -1.66 5.34
CA GLY A 37 17.58 -2.48 5.96
C GLY A 37 18.43 -3.23 4.92
N THR A 38 18.83 -2.55 3.84
CA THR A 38 19.67 -3.12 2.78
C THR A 38 21.09 -2.53 2.82
N SER A 39 22.08 -3.36 2.47
CA SER A 39 23.45 -2.88 2.25
C SER A 39 23.56 -2.11 0.92
N ALA A 40 24.67 -1.40 0.71
CA ALA A 40 24.91 -0.71 -0.56
C ALA A 40 24.97 -1.69 -1.75
N GLU A 41 25.62 -2.84 -1.57
CA GLU A 41 25.74 -3.88 -2.60
C GLU A 41 24.39 -4.55 -2.92
N GLU A 42 23.61 -4.91 -1.89
CA GLU A 42 22.26 -5.45 -2.07
C GLU A 42 21.35 -4.45 -2.79
N ALA A 43 21.44 -3.16 -2.45
CA ALA A 43 20.62 -2.13 -3.10
C ALA A 43 20.97 -1.97 -4.59
N GLU A 44 22.25 -2.03 -4.96
CA GLU A 44 22.65 -1.97 -6.37
C GLU A 44 22.19 -3.23 -7.14
N THR A 45 22.37 -4.42 -6.56
CA THR A 45 22.01 -5.69 -7.23
C THR A 45 20.49 -5.88 -7.36
N THR A 46 19.68 -5.31 -6.46
CA THR A 46 18.21 -5.42 -6.48
C THR A 46 17.50 -4.22 -7.09
N LYS A 47 18.24 -3.22 -7.60
CA LYS A 47 17.68 -1.95 -8.09
C LYS A 47 16.55 -2.10 -9.11
N LEU A 48 16.69 -3.02 -10.07
CA LEU A 48 15.66 -3.26 -11.09
C LEU A 48 14.42 -3.96 -10.51
N MET A 49 14.61 -4.84 -9.52
CA MET A 49 13.51 -5.51 -8.83
C MET A 49 12.72 -4.51 -7.99
N ALA A 50 13.41 -3.66 -7.22
CA ALA A 50 12.79 -2.58 -6.46
C ALA A 50 12.06 -1.59 -7.37
N PHE A 51 12.66 -1.24 -8.53
CA PHE A 51 12.01 -0.36 -9.49
C PHE A 51 10.63 -0.88 -9.91
N ASN A 52 10.55 -2.17 -10.29
CA ASN A 52 9.27 -2.79 -10.65
C ASN A 52 8.32 -2.88 -9.45
N GLN A 53 8.82 -3.22 -8.26
CA GLN A 53 8.02 -3.27 -7.04
C GLN A 53 7.35 -1.93 -6.73
N GLY A 54 8.10 -0.84 -6.89
CA GLY A 54 7.56 0.51 -6.76
C GLY A 54 6.38 0.75 -7.69
N PHE A 55 6.45 0.32 -8.95
CA PHE A 55 5.34 0.51 -9.89
C PHE A 55 4.12 -0.35 -9.55
N TYR A 56 4.30 -1.57 -9.02
CA TYR A 56 3.18 -2.33 -8.46
C TYR A 56 2.51 -1.57 -7.30
N ASN A 57 3.30 -0.99 -6.39
CA ASN A 57 2.79 -0.15 -5.30
C ASN A 57 2.04 1.09 -5.83
N LEU A 58 2.57 1.76 -6.87
CA LEU A 58 1.89 2.89 -7.52
C LEU A 58 0.54 2.47 -8.13
N PHE A 59 0.48 1.35 -8.83
CA PHE A 59 -0.77 0.90 -9.46
C PHE A 59 -1.83 0.53 -8.42
N LEU A 60 -1.45 -0.09 -7.30
CA LEU A 60 -2.37 -0.31 -6.19
C LEU A 60 -2.89 1.00 -5.59
N ALA A 61 -2.02 2.02 -5.47
CA ALA A 61 -2.43 3.34 -5.03
C ALA A 61 -3.42 4.01 -6.01
N ILE A 62 -3.16 3.92 -7.32
CA ILE A 62 -4.05 4.45 -8.36
C ILE A 62 -5.42 3.76 -8.29
N VAL A 63 -5.46 2.43 -8.26
CA VAL A 63 -6.71 1.66 -8.11
C VAL A 63 -7.49 2.13 -6.88
N THR A 64 -6.79 2.33 -5.76
CA THR A 64 -7.39 2.82 -4.51
C THR A 64 -7.95 4.24 -4.66
N PHE A 65 -7.20 5.19 -5.24
CA PHE A 65 -7.68 6.56 -5.46
C PHE A 65 -8.88 6.62 -6.40
N VAL A 66 -8.89 5.81 -7.45
CA VAL A 66 -10.05 5.70 -8.35
C VAL A 66 -11.25 5.13 -7.59
N GLY A 67 -11.04 4.11 -6.75
CA GLY A 67 -12.08 3.59 -5.86
C GLY A 67 -12.67 4.66 -4.93
N VAL A 68 -11.81 5.46 -4.29
CA VAL A 68 -12.22 6.63 -3.48
C VAL A 68 -13.09 7.58 -4.30
N ALA A 69 -12.64 7.97 -5.50
CA ALA A 69 -13.35 8.92 -6.37
C ALA A 69 -14.75 8.40 -6.76
N PHE A 70 -14.87 7.12 -7.13
CA PHE A 70 -16.16 6.51 -7.42
C PHE A 70 -17.08 6.45 -6.20
N THR A 71 -16.55 6.07 -5.03
CA THR A 71 -17.34 6.01 -3.79
C THR A 71 -17.91 7.38 -3.41
N ILE A 72 -17.11 8.46 -3.47
CA ILE A 72 -17.60 9.81 -3.12
C ILE A 72 -18.51 10.41 -4.20
N SER A 73 -18.44 9.93 -5.44
CA SER A 73 -19.29 10.39 -6.56
C SER A 73 -20.61 9.60 -6.68
N GLY A 74 -20.92 8.72 -5.71
CA GLY A 74 -22.15 7.92 -5.67
C GLY A 74 -22.09 6.58 -6.40
N GLY A 75 -20.97 6.24 -7.05
CA GLY A 75 -20.71 4.95 -7.70
C GLY A 75 -20.30 3.85 -6.71
N THR A 76 -21.15 3.57 -5.72
CA THR A 76 -20.78 2.78 -4.52
C THR A 76 -20.27 1.38 -4.81
N ARG A 77 -20.89 0.62 -5.74
CA ARG A 77 -20.45 -0.76 -6.07
C ARG A 77 -19.08 -0.80 -6.75
N VAL A 78 -18.85 0.09 -7.72
CA VAL A 78 -17.56 0.21 -8.41
C VAL A 78 -16.49 0.69 -7.44
N GLY A 79 -16.81 1.72 -6.65
CA GLY A 79 -15.92 2.23 -5.62
C GLY A 79 -15.52 1.17 -4.59
N ALA A 80 -16.49 0.40 -4.07
CA ALA A 80 -16.24 -0.71 -3.16
C ALA A 80 -15.30 -1.76 -3.77
N ALA A 81 -15.59 -2.23 -4.98
CA ALA A 81 -14.77 -3.22 -5.67
C ALA A 81 -13.32 -2.76 -5.83
N LEU A 82 -13.11 -1.52 -6.28
CA LEU A 82 -11.78 -0.94 -6.46
C LEU A 82 -11.05 -0.69 -5.13
N LEU A 83 -11.76 -0.22 -4.10
CA LEU A 83 -11.18 -0.03 -2.77
C LEU A 83 -10.70 -1.36 -2.19
N PHE A 84 -11.54 -2.41 -2.19
CA PHE A 84 -11.11 -3.73 -1.70
C PHE A 84 -10.02 -4.35 -2.56
N ALA A 85 -10.04 -4.16 -3.88
CA ALA A 85 -8.94 -4.61 -4.74
C ALA A 85 -7.62 -3.89 -4.41
N GLY A 86 -7.66 -2.56 -4.18
CA GLY A 86 -6.49 -1.76 -3.84
C GLY A 86 -5.97 -2.03 -2.43
N VAL A 87 -6.70 -1.58 -1.41
CA VAL A 87 -6.24 -1.71 -0.01
C VAL A 87 -6.26 -3.15 0.50
N GLY A 88 -7.13 -4.01 -0.04
CA GLY A 88 -7.11 -5.43 0.30
C GLY A 88 -5.83 -6.10 -0.21
N SER A 89 -5.37 -5.78 -1.41
CA SER A 89 -4.09 -6.30 -1.92
C SER A 89 -2.89 -5.78 -1.14
N MET A 90 -2.89 -4.49 -0.76
CA MET A 90 -1.84 -3.92 0.11
C MET A 90 -1.78 -4.65 1.46
N LEU A 91 -2.94 -4.90 2.08
CA LEU A 91 -3.04 -5.65 3.34
C LEU A 91 -2.57 -7.09 3.18
N ALA A 92 -3.00 -7.78 2.12
CA ALA A 92 -2.61 -9.15 1.84
C ALA A 92 -1.09 -9.28 1.62
N ALA A 93 -0.48 -8.36 0.86
CA ALA A 93 0.97 -8.32 0.67
C ALA A 93 1.72 -8.06 1.99
N ALA A 94 1.20 -7.19 2.84
CA ALA A 94 1.76 -6.96 4.18
C ALA A 94 1.68 -8.22 5.07
N ALA A 95 0.57 -8.96 5.00
CA ALA A 95 0.41 -10.21 5.73
C ALA A 95 1.37 -11.29 5.21
N VAL A 96 1.55 -11.41 3.89
CA VAL A 96 2.53 -12.32 3.29
C VAL A 96 3.94 -11.97 3.74
N LEU A 97 4.33 -10.69 3.75
CA LEU A 97 5.65 -10.26 4.21
C LEU A 97 5.86 -10.57 5.70
N LEU A 98 4.87 -10.31 6.54
CA LEU A 98 4.95 -10.61 7.98
C LEU A 98 5.13 -12.11 8.24
N ALA A 99 4.46 -12.95 7.45
CA ALA A 99 4.54 -14.40 7.56
C ALA A 99 5.85 -14.97 6.98
N SER A 100 6.35 -14.43 5.86
CA SER A 100 7.52 -14.98 5.16
C SER A 100 8.85 -14.41 5.64
N ALA A 101 8.87 -13.20 6.20
CA ALA A 101 10.05 -12.54 6.74
C ALA A 101 9.74 -11.81 8.06
N PRO A 102 9.63 -12.53 9.19
CA PRO A 102 9.28 -11.95 10.49
C PRO A 102 10.28 -10.90 10.98
N ASP A 103 11.55 -10.98 10.57
CA ASP A 103 12.57 -9.95 10.84
C ASP A 103 12.24 -8.60 10.17
N LYS A 104 11.36 -8.59 9.17
CA LYS A 104 10.83 -7.40 8.49
C LYS A 104 9.46 -6.96 9.03
N ALA A 105 9.02 -7.46 10.19
CA ALA A 105 7.71 -7.15 10.77
C ALA A 105 7.40 -5.65 10.86
N ARG A 106 8.39 -4.81 11.20
CA ARG A 106 8.20 -3.35 11.24
C ARG A 106 7.76 -2.77 9.89
N SER A 107 8.37 -3.24 8.80
CA SER A 107 8.00 -2.81 7.44
C SER A 107 6.59 -3.27 7.11
N ALA A 108 6.29 -4.55 7.35
CA ALA A 108 4.96 -5.13 7.13
C ALA A 108 3.86 -4.36 7.90
N VAL A 109 4.08 -4.05 9.18
CA VAL A 109 3.13 -3.26 9.97
C VAL A 109 2.96 -1.84 9.43
N THR A 110 4.06 -1.19 9.05
CA THR A 110 4.03 0.19 8.52
C THR A 110 3.17 0.28 7.26
N GLN A 111 3.34 -0.65 6.32
CA GLN A 111 2.58 -0.66 5.07
C GLN A 111 1.17 -1.27 5.21
N GLY A 112 0.94 -2.14 6.19
CA GLY A 112 -0.32 -2.87 6.38
C GLY A 112 -1.34 -2.23 7.34
N ALA A 113 -0.91 -1.36 8.25
CA ALA A 113 -1.79 -0.81 9.29
C ALA A 113 -2.94 0.06 8.72
N LEU A 114 -2.63 1.00 7.82
CA LEU A 114 -3.65 1.84 7.18
C LEU A 114 -4.61 1.00 6.30
N PRO A 115 -4.12 0.08 5.44
CA PRO A 115 -4.98 -0.87 4.75
C PRO A 115 -5.90 -1.69 5.66
N LEU A 116 -5.40 -2.18 6.80
CA LEU A 116 -6.20 -2.95 7.74
C LEU A 116 -7.41 -2.16 8.26
N VAL A 117 -7.15 -0.93 8.73
CA VAL A 117 -8.21 -0.05 9.24
C VAL A 117 -9.19 0.30 8.11
N ALA A 118 -8.69 0.61 6.91
CA ALA A 118 -9.53 0.88 5.75
C ALA A 118 -10.45 -0.30 5.42
N VAL A 119 -9.91 -1.51 5.29
CA VAL A 119 -10.68 -2.73 4.97
C VAL A 119 -11.75 -2.98 6.02
N ALA A 120 -11.41 -2.90 7.32
CA ALA A 120 -12.39 -3.11 8.39
C ALA A 120 -13.55 -2.10 8.35
N LEU A 121 -13.23 -0.81 8.21
CA LEU A 121 -14.24 0.26 8.17
C LEU A 121 -15.12 0.20 6.91
N LEU A 122 -14.53 -0.14 5.76
CA LEU A 122 -15.25 -0.29 4.50
C LEU A 122 -16.14 -1.54 4.51
N ALA A 123 -15.65 -2.66 5.06
CA ALA A 123 -16.44 -3.90 5.16
C ALA A 123 -17.69 -3.69 6.01
N ILE A 124 -17.55 -3.03 7.17
CA ILE A 124 -18.71 -2.69 8.00
C ILE A 124 -19.58 -1.64 7.27
N GLY A 125 -18.96 -0.60 6.70
CA GLY A 125 -19.70 0.48 6.05
C GLY A 125 -20.51 0.08 4.81
N PHE A 126 -20.11 -0.95 4.07
CA PHE A 126 -20.86 -1.45 2.91
C PHE A 126 -21.81 -2.60 3.24
N SER A 127 -21.77 -3.14 4.46
CA SER A 127 -22.68 -4.20 4.93
C SER A 127 -23.86 -3.70 5.77
N THR A 128 -23.85 -2.42 6.15
CA THR A 128 -24.91 -1.70 6.88
C THR A 128 -25.53 -0.63 6.01
#